data_AF-A0A252CFC2-F1
#
_entry.id   AF-A0A252CFC2-F1
#
_cell.length_a   1.000
_cell.length_b   1.000
_cell.length_c   1.000
_cell.angle_alpha   90.00
_cell.angle_beta   90.00
_cell.angle_gamma   90.00
#
_symmetry.space_group_name_H-M   'P 1'
#
loop_
_entity.id
_entity.type
_entity.pdbx_description
1 polymer ?
#
loop_
_entity_poly.entity_id
_entity_poly.type
_entity_poly.pdbx_seq_one_letter_code
_entity_poly.pdbx_strand_id
1 'polypeptide(L)' 'MAQYRFKGHRWTHGQGCLLNISAEPRREAVYSEDVFESLEEAKLEWLKDPWIESRDGRTCTLTTEIVRTEGWD' A
#
# COMPACT_ATOMS: atom_id res chain seq x y z
N MET A 1 -6.25 20.56 -0.74
CA MET A 1 -5.06 20.31 0.11
C MET A 1 -4.30 19.16 -0.53
N ALA A 2 -2.96 19.19 -0.52
CA ALA A 2 -2.18 18.09 -1.12
C ALA A 2 -2.23 16.89 -0.18
N GLN A 3 -2.65 15.74 -0.69
CA GLN A 3 -2.72 14.51 0.07
C GLN A 3 -1.73 13.50 -0.52
N TYR A 4 -1.25 12.58 0.30
CA TYR A 4 -0.35 11.52 -0.12
C TYR A 4 -0.98 10.17 0.16
N ARG A 5 -0.73 9.21 -0.73
CA ARG A 5 -1.16 7.81 -0.58
C ARG A 5 -0.03 6.88 -0.94
N PHE A 6 -0.12 5.66 -0.44
CA PHE A 6 0.73 4.57 -0.89
C PHE A 6 0.20 3.98 -2.18
N LYS A 7 1.13 3.65 -3.07
CA LYS A 7 0.87 2.87 -4.28
C LYS A 7 1.75 1.63 -4.22
N GLY A 8 1.15 0.48 -4.48
CA GLY A 8 1.85 -0.80 -4.40
C GLY A 8 1.33 -1.82 -5.41
N HIS A 9 1.88 -3.03 -5.30
CA HIS A 9 1.53 -4.16 -6.16
C HIS A 9 0.89 -5.28 -5.35
N ARG A 10 -0.21 -5.82 -5.89
CA ARG A 10 -1.04 -6.82 -5.23
C ARG A 10 -0.34 -8.19 -5.14
N TRP A 11 -0.27 -8.73 -3.92
CA TRP A 11 0.04 -10.13 -3.66
C TRP A 11 -1.22 -10.81 -3.09
N THR A 12 -1.66 -11.87 -3.75
CA THR A 12 -2.74 -12.72 -3.27
C THR A 12 -2.13 -13.93 -2.57
N HIS A 13 -2.15 -13.97 -1.24
CA HIS A 13 -1.85 -15.19 -0.49
C HIS A 13 -2.83 -15.37 0.68
N GLY A 14 -3.13 -16.64 0.96
CA GLY A 14 -4.09 -17.04 1.98
C GLY A 14 -3.63 -16.66 3.39
N GLN A 15 -4.52 -15.97 4.11
CA GLN A 15 -4.40 -15.55 5.52
C GLN A 15 -3.15 -14.69 5.85
N GLY A 16 -3.32 -13.37 5.72
CA GLY A 16 -2.40 -12.35 6.26
C GLY A 16 -1.19 -12.02 5.38
N CYS A 17 -0.41 -11.03 5.83
CA CYS A 17 0.74 -10.49 5.09
C CYS A 17 2.07 -11.20 5.36
N LEU A 18 2.02 -12.43 5.88
CA LEU A 18 3.21 -13.28 5.95
C LEU A 18 3.65 -13.63 4.53
N LEU A 19 4.78 -13.04 4.13
CA LEU A 19 5.48 -13.26 2.87
C LEU A 19 5.57 -14.74 2.50
N ASN A 20 4.66 -15.22 1.66
CA ASN A 20 4.87 -16.46 0.94
C ASN A 20 5.55 -16.08 -0.39
N ILE A 21 6.89 -16.06 -0.34
CA ILE A 21 7.81 -15.63 -1.41
C ILE A 21 7.63 -16.46 -2.70
N SER A 22 6.77 -17.50 -2.68
CA SER A 22 6.59 -18.46 -3.77
C SER A 22 5.53 -18.09 -4.82
N ALA A 23 4.74 -17.02 -4.69
CA ALA A 23 3.87 -16.58 -5.79
C ALA A 23 4.34 -15.25 -6.36
N GLU A 24 4.40 -15.16 -7.69
CA GLU A 24 4.69 -13.91 -8.36
C GLU A 24 3.63 -12.86 -8.01
N PRO A 25 4.02 -11.62 -7.70
CA PRO A 25 3.07 -10.53 -7.51
C PRO A 25 2.26 -10.34 -8.79
N ARG A 26 0.94 -10.29 -8.66
CA ARG A 26 0.13 -9.79 -9.78
C ARG A 26 0.39 -8.29 -9.89
N ARG A 27 0.80 -7.85 -11.07
CA ARG A 27 1.05 -6.43 -11.37
C ARG A 27 -0.26 -5.67 -11.55
N GLU A 28 -1.02 -5.57 -10.47
CA GLU A 28 -2.15 -4.66 -10.36
C GLU A 28 -1.74 -3.55 -9.41
N ALA A 29 -1.77 -2.31 -9.89
CA ALA A 29 -1.50 -1.14 -9.06
C ALA A 29 -2.67 -0.92 -8.11
N VAL A 30 -2.38 -0.86 -6.81
CA VAL A 30 -3.37 -0.60 -5.77
C VAL A 30 -2.93 0.63 -4.99
N TYR A 31 -3.90 1.46 -4.62
CA TYR A 31 -3.68 2.63 -3.76
C TYR A 31 -4.17 2.31 -2.35
N SER A 32 -3.48 2.81 -1.32
CA SER A 32 -3.98 2.75 0.05
C SER A 32 -5.28 3.54 0.21
N GLU A 33 -6.10 3.09 1.15
CA GLU A 33 -7.21 3.89 1.69
C GLU A 33 -6.67 4.98 2.63
N ASP A 34 -5.53 4.74 3.28
CA ASP A 34 -4.85 5.72 4.12
C ASP A 34 -4.41 6.93 3.29
N VAL A 35 -4.64 8.10 3.89
CA VAL A 35 -4.32 9.41 3.33
C VAL A 35 -3.47 10.16 4.32
N PHE A 36 -2.33 10.67 3.86
CA PHE A 36 -1.39 11.43 4.66
C PHE A 36 -1.41 12.89 4.23
N GLU A 37 -1.30 13.81 5.19
CA GLU A 37 -1.34 15.26 4.95
C GLU A 37 0.03 15.79 4.52
N SER A 38 1.10 15.00 4.68
CA SER A 38 2.43 15.35 4.22
C SER A 38 3.24 14.14 3.72
N LEU A 39 4.24 14.43 2.87
CA LEU A 39 5.17 13.40 2.40
C LEU A 39 6.00 12.80 3.56
N GLU A 40 6.32 13.60 4.57
CA GLU A 40 7.15 13.15 5.70
C GLU A 40 6.39 12.15 6.58
N GLU A 41 5.11 12.43 6.85
CA GLU A 41 4.21 11.51 7.53
C GLU A 41 4.09 10.19 6.77
N ALA A 42 3.84 10.24 5.46
CA ALA A 42 3.76 9.05 4.62
C ALA A 42 5.05 8.22 4.67
N LYS A 43 6.22 8.85 4.67
CA LYS A 43 7.51 8.14 4.78
C LYS A 43 7.68 7.45 6.13
N LEU A 44 7.30 8.12 7.22
CA LEU A 44 7.40 7.57 8.56
C LEU A 44 6.51 6.35 8.73
N GLU A 45 5.28 6.38 8.21
CA GLU A 45 4.39 5.22 8.23
C GLU A 45 4.92 4.08 7.34
N TRP A 46 5.40 4.40 6.12
CA TRP A 46 5.97 3.39 5.22
C TRP A 46 7.19 2.66 5.81
N LEU A 47 8.00 3.36 6.61
CA LEU A 47 9.16 2.77 7.29
C LEU A 47 8.78 1.80 8.42
N LYS A 48 7.58 1.93 9.00
CA LYS A 48 7.10 1.00 10.03
C LYS A 48 6.67 -0.30 9.40
N ASP A 49 5.87 -0.20 8.34
CA ASP A 49 5.38 -1.35 7.59
C ASP A 49 5.05 -0.93 6.14
N PRO A 50 5.80 -1.44 5.13
CA PRO A 50 5.50 -1.17 3.74
C PRO A 50 4.33 -2.03 3.22
N TRP A 51 3.78 -2.96 4.02
CA TRP A 51 2.65 -3.80 3.63
C TRP A 51 1.31 -3.13 3.92
N ILE A 52 0.48 -3.02 2.89
CA ILE A 52 -0.92 -2.63 3.02
C ILE A 52 -1.75 -3.91 3.07
N GLU A 53 -2.43 -4.14 4.18
CA GLU A 53 -3.42 -5.20 4.32
C GLU A 53 -4.79 -4.69 3.87
N SER A 54 -5.47 -5.45 3.00
CA SER A 54 -6.86 -5.14 2.68
C SER A 54 -7.75 -5.37 3.90
N ARG A 55 -8.86 -4.63 3.98
CA ARG A 55 -9.81 -4.74 5.09
C ARG A 55 -10.36 -6.15 5.34
N ASP A 56 -10.34 -7.02 4.33
CA ASP A 56 -10.77 -8.42 4.42
C ASP A 56 -9.63 -9.40 4.78
N GLY A 57 -8.39 -8.92 4.96
CA GLY A 57 -7.21 -9.69 5.34
C GLY A 57 -6.75 -10.73 4.30
N ARG A 58 -7.25 -10.62 3.06
CA ARG A 58 -7.00 -11.58 1.98
C ARG A 58 -5.99 -11.10 0.95
N THR A 59 -5.74 -9.81 0.92
CA THR A 59 -4.85 -9.18 -0.04
C THR A 59 -3.80 -8.40 0.73
N CYS A 60 -2.54 -8.66 0.40
CA CYS A 60 -1.43 -7.87 0.92
C CYS A 60 -0.75 -7.20 -0.26
N THR A 61 -0.56 -5.90 -0.15
CA THR A 61 0.04 -5.09 -1.20
C THR A 61 1.35 -4.56 -0.68
N LEU A 62 2.45 -4.87 -1.37
CA LEU A 62 3.73 -4.24 -1.04
C LEU A 62 3.71 -2.83 -1.62
N THR A 63 3.79 -1.82 -0.77
CA THR A 63 3.95 -0.43 -1.17
C THR A 63 5.32 -0.22 -1.78
N THR A 64 5.34 0.29 -3.01
CA THR A 64 6.57 0.58 -3.76
C THR A 64 6.77 2.07 -4.00
N GLU A 65 5.71 2.87 -3.89
CA GLU A 65 5.71 4.29 -4.22
C GLU A 65 4.83 5.09 -3.22
N ILE A 66 5.25 6.31 -2.90
CA ILE A 66 4.40 7.31 -2.25
C ILE A 66 3.98 8.30 -3.34
N VAL A 67 2.68 8.45 -3.55
CA VAL A 67 2.13 9.31 -4.60
C VAL A 67 1.45 10.53 -3.98
N ARG A 68 1.63 11.70 -4.62
CA ARG A 68 0.85 12.89 -4.30
C ARG A 68 -0.48 12.81 -5.05
N THR A 69 -1.58 12.82 -4.31
CA THR A 69 -2.95 12.88 -4.83
C THR A 69 -3.48 14.29 -4.65
N GLU A 70 -3.65 15.02 -5.76
CA GLU A 70 -4.39 16.28 -5.78
C GLU A 70 -5.75 16.03 -6.44
N GLY A 71 -6.84 16.32 -5.73
CA GLY A 71 -8.19 16.30 -6.32
C GLY A 71 -8.72 14.92 -6.74
N TRP A 72 -8.47 13.89 -5.93
CA TRP A 72 -9.13 12.60 -6.12
C TRP A 72 -10.55 12.67 -5.53
N ASP A 73 -11.53 12.95 -6.41
CA ASP A 73 -12.97 12.76 -6.16
C ASP A 73 -13.40 11.30 -6.38
#